data_AF-G8JW56-F1
#
_entry.id   AF-G8JW56-F1
#
_cell.length_a   1.000
_cell.length_b   1.000
_cell.length_c   1.000
_cell.angle_alpha   90.00
_cell.angle_beta   90.00
_cell.angle_gamma   90.00
#
_symmetry.space_group_name_H-M   'P 1'
#
loop_
_entity.id
_entity.type
_entity.pdbx_description
1 polymer ?
#
loop_
_entity_poly.entity_id
_entity_poly.type
_entity_poly.pdbx_seq_one_letter_code
_entity_poly.pdbx_strand_id
1 'polypeptide(L)'
;MGFMFHRGISGSYRLLGVGRRWYSSENWFKLFPKTFPTGGATWDVDITQLRREYRQLQAVHHPDIVANAGSDEDSGMSSKLNKAFSTLLKPVLRSQYLLQLQGIDLTNEEVAQGIMQRNPQLLMDVLDVHEQLEELETEEDIKELKGANKERIAKLQKAIGAAFGANDWDKAAQLTVELKYWDNLDKAIKEWEPGKPVQLTH
;
A
#
# COMPACT_ATOMS: atom_id res chain seq x y z
N MET A 1 -50.40 5.42 9.86
CA MET A 1 -49.46 6.13 8.98
C MET A 1 -48.28 6.57 9.82
N GLY A 2 -47.10 5.98 9.65
CA GLY A 2 -45.92 6.26 10.48
C GLY A 2 -44.87 5.17 10.32
N PHE A 3 -44.15 5.20 9.20
CA PHE A 3 -43.02 4.33 8.93
C PHE A 3 -41.82 4.73 9.81
N MET A 4 -41.33 3.82 10.65
CA MET A 4 -39.98 3.89 11.21
C MET A 4 -39.18 2.69 10.70
N PHE A 5 -38.35 2.95 9.69
CA PHE A 5 -37.29 2.03 9.26
C PHE A 5 -36.22 1.96 10.36
N HIS A 6 -36.14 0.83 11.07
CA HIS A 6 -35.00 0.53 11.92
C HIS A 6 -33.84 0.06 11.05
N ARG A 7 -32.72 0.78 11.20
CA ARG A 7 -31.45 0.61 10.49
C ARG A 7 -30.81 -0.73 10.85
N GLY A 8 -30.16 -1.30 9.83
CA GLY A 8 -29.48 -2.58 9.86
C GLY A 8 -28.47 -2.75 10.99
N ILE A 9 -28.40 -4.00 11.44
CA ILE A 9 -27.44 -4.54 12.40
C ILE A 9 -26.05 -4.44 11.76
N SER A 10 -25.25 -3.47 12.20
CA SER A 10 -23.83 -3.40 11.88
C SER A 10 -23.08 -4.46 12.69
N GLY A 11 -22.53 -5.47 12.00
CA GLY A 11 -21.63 -6.46 12.56
C GLY A 11 -20.50 -5.76 13.32
N SER A 12 -20.51 -5.95 14.63
CA SER A 12 -19.63 -5.26 15.57
C SER A 12 -18.32 -6.05 15.65
N TYR A 13 -17.25 -5.56 15.03
CA TYR A 13 -15.90 -6.07 15.33
C TYR A 13 -15.46 -5.55 16.69
N ARG A 14 -15.97 -6.15 17.77
CA ARG A 14 -15.25 -6.23 19.04
C ARG A 14 -14.29 -7.42 18.93
N LEU A 15 -13.12 -7.18 18.34
CA LEU A 15 -11.99 -8.09 18.50
C LEU A 15 -11.14 -7.64 19.70
N LEU A 16 -10.80 -8.66 20.48
CA LEU A 16 -10.16 -8.62 21.79
C LEU A 16 -8.77 -8.00 21.72
N GLY A 17 -8.48 -7.14 22.70
CA GLY A 17 -7.17 -6.85 23.28
C GLY A 17 -5.92 -7.10 22.44
N VAL A 18 -5.60 -6.16 21.54
CA VAL A 18 -4.21 -5.89 21.17
C VAL A 18 -3.96 -4.42 21.51
N GLY A 19 -2.97 -4.17 22.36
CA GLY A 19 -2.72 -2.87 22.97
C GLY A 19 -2.70 -1.76 21.92
N ARG A 20 -3.33 -0.62 22.25
CA ARG A 20 -3.14 0.64 21.53
C ARG A 20 -1.65 0.95 21.49
N ARG A 21 -0.93 0.51 20.46
CA ARG A 21 0.32 1.13 20.06
C ARG A 21 -0.06 2.56 19.74
N TRP A 22 0.42 3.47 20.58
CA TRP A 22 0.35 4.90 20.34
C TRP A 22 0.98 5.14 18.98
N TYR A 23 0.18 5.29 17.93
CA TYR A 23 0.69 5.81 16.68
C TYR A 23 1.16 7.23 16.98
N SER A 24 2.48 7.41 16.94
CA SER A 24 3.16 8.68 17.10
C SER A 24 2.39 9.79 16.36
N SER A 25 2.37 10.98 16.95
CA SER A 25 1.80 12.23 16.44
C SER A 25 2.33 12.70 15.07
N GLU A 26 3.16 11.90 14.41
CA GLU A 26 3.83 12.20 13.14
C GLU A 26 3.14 11.48 11.97
N ASN A 27 2.39 12.25 11.19
CA ASN A 27 1.74 11.82 9.97
C ASN A 27 2.67 12.15 8.77
N TRP A 28 3.03 11.16 7.95
CA TRP A 28 3.94 11.31 6.80
C TRP A 28 3.48 12.36 5.79
N PHE A 29 2.16 12.58 5.66
CA PHE A 29 1.61 13.61 4.79
C PHE A 29 2.00 15.03 5.25
N LYS A 30 2.19 15.25 6.56
CA LYS A 30 2.62 16.56 7.09
C LYS A 30 4.06 16.94 6.73
N LEU A 31 4.88 15.97 6.30
CA LEU A 31 6.26 16.22 5.88
C LEU A 31 6.35 16.83 4.47
N PHE A 32 5.25 16.84 3.71
CA PHE A 32 5.19 17.38 2.35
C PHE A 32 4.09 18.46 2.25
N PRO A 33 4.24 19.61 2.94
CA PRO A 33 3.19 20.63 3.03
C PRO A 33 2.81 21.28 1.69
N LYS A 34 3.69 21.31 0.68
CA LYS A 34 3.33 21.81 -0.65
C LYS A 34 2.45 20.82 -1.41
N THR A 35 2.66 19.53 -1.20
CA THR A 35 1.86 18.44 -1.78
C THR A 35 0.56 18.24 -1.01
N PHE A 36 0.59 18.36 0.32
CA PHE A 36 -0.54 18.18 1.21
C PHE A 36 -0.74 19.41 2.12
N PRO A 37 -1.32 20.52 1.61
CA PRO A 37 -1.46 21.77 2.37
C PRO A 37 -2.26 21.62 3.67
N THR A 38 -3.22 20.70 3.71
CA THR A 38 -4.04 20.42 4.90
C THR A 38 -3.36 19.43 5.86
N GLY A 39 -2.28 18.77 5.43
CA GLY A 39 -1.65 17.66 6.16
C GLY A 39 -2.56 16.43 6.33
N GLY A 40 -3.70 16.39 5.62
CA GLY A 40 -4.66 15.29 5.67
C GLY A 40 -4.14 14.05 4.96
N ALA A 41 -4.39 12.88 5.56
CA ALA A 41 -4.07 11.60 4.94
C ALA A 41 -5.04 11.33 3.78
N THR A 42 -4.51 11.01 2.60
CA THR A 42 -5.31 10.80 1.37
C THR A 42 -4.73 9.69 0.50
N TRP A 43 -5.62 8.97 -0.19
CA TRP A 43 -5.23 8.00 -1.23
C TRP A 43 -4.73 8.69 -2.49
N ASP A 44 -5.43 9.74 -2.91
CA ASP A 44 -5.16 10.47 -4.13
C ASP A 44 -3.98 11.43 -3.90
N VAL A 45 -2.82 11.02 -4.41
CA VAL A 45 -1.55 11.74 -4.27
C VAL A 45 -1.06 12.19 -5.63
N ASP A 46 -0.77 13.48 -5.78
CA ASP A 46 -0.02 14.00 -6.92
C ASP A 46 1.45 13.57 -6.80
N ILE A 47 1.80 12.49 -7.51
CA ILE A 47 3.14 11.91 -7.50
C ILE A 47 4.18 12.87 -8.08
N THR A 48 3.79 13.71 -9.03
CA THR A 48 4.70 14.67 -9.67
C THR A 48 5.09 15.75 -8.66
N GLN A 49 4.11 16.32 -7.98
CA GLN A 49 4.33 17.31 -6.92
C GLN A 49 5.09 16.71 -5.73
N LEU A 50 4.73 15.49 -5.29
CA LEU A 50 5.43 14.78 -4.21
C LEU A 50 6.92 14.60 -4.54
N ARG A 51 7.26 14.14 -5.75
CA ARG A 51 8.65 13.97 -6.19
C ARG A 51 9.41 15.29 -6.23
N ARG A 52 8.76 16.36 -6.70
CA ARG A 52 9.36 17.69 -6.76
C ARG A 52 9.68 18.22 -5.37
N GLU A 53 8.72 18.14 -4.46
CA GLU A 53 8.89 18.61 -3.09
C GLU A 53 9.93 17.78 -2.34
N TYR A 54 9.89 16.44 -2.47
CA TYR A 54 10.89 15.55 -1.87
C TYR A 54 12.33 15.95 -2.27
N ARG A 55 12.58 16.22 -3.56
CA ARG A 55 13.91 16.67 -4.02
C ARG A 55 14.33 18.00 -3.40
N GLN A 56 13.39 18.94 -3.25
CA GLN A 56 13.66 20.23 -2.61
C GLN A 56 14.01 20.06 -1.14
N LEU A 57 13.25 19.23 -0.40
CA LEU A 57 13.48 18.97 1.02
C LEU A 57 14.80 18.22 1.23
N GLN A 58 15.10 17.21 0.42
CA GLN A 58 16.37 16.50 0.46
C GLN A 58 17.56 17.43 0.18
N ALA A 59 17.44 18.37 -0.75
CA ALA A 59 18.51 19.33 -1.03
C ALA A 59 18.77 20.31 0.13
N VAL A 60 17.80 20.52 1.03
CA VAL A 60 17.97 21.39 2.22
C VAL A 60 18.59 20.62 3.39
N HIS A 61 18.28 19.32 3.52
CA HIS A 61 18.71 18.48 4.63
C HIS A 61 19.81 17.47 4.25
N HIS A 62 20.47 17.64 3.10
CA HIS A 62 21.47 16.68 2.63
C HIS A 62 22.69 16.66 3.57
N PRO A 63 23.17 15.47 3.99
CA PRO A 63 24.29 15.38 4.92
C PRO A 63 25.55 16.11 4.45
N ASP A 64 25.82 16.23 3.15
CA ASP A 64 26.98 17.00 2.66
C ASP A 64 26.87 18.52 2.88
N ILE A 65 25.65 19.08 2.92
CA ILE A 65 25.41 20.50 3.20
C ILE A 65 25.49 20.74 4.70
N VAL A 66 25.08 19.75 5.50
CA VAL A 66 24.96 19.85 6.95
C VAL A 66 26.22 19.37 7.70
N ALA A 67 27.05 18.53 7.09
CA ALA A 67 28.35 18.12 7.62
C ALA A 67 29.29 19.32 7.84
N ASN A 68 29.09 20.40 7.07
CA ASN A 68 29.76 21.69 7.28
C ASN A 68 29.16 22.52 8.44
N ALA A 69 27.96 22.18 8.93
CA ALA A 69 27.22 22.89 9.98
C ALA A 69 27.20 22.16 11.34
N GLY A 70 27.56 20.87 11.39
CA GLY A 70 27.85 20.13 12.64
C GLY A 70 26.64 19.66 13.47
N SER A 71 25.43 19.58 12.90
CA SER A 71 24.21 19.13 13.62
C SER A 71 23.84 17.67 13.35
N ASP A 72 23.78 16.84 14.41
CA ASP A 72 23.27 15.45 14.37
C ASP A 72 21.74 15.38 14.10
N GLU A 73 21.00 16.46 14.33
CA GLU A 73 19.54 16.53 14.21
C GLU A 73 19.04 16.31 12.76
N ASP A 74 19.87 16.63 11.74
CA ASP A 74 19.47 16.65 10.34
C ASP A 74 19.59 15.29 9.63
N SER A 75 20.45 14.39 10.10
CA SER A 75 20.52 13.00 9.60
C SER A 75 19.20 12.25 9.87
N GLY A 76 18.59 12.53 11.03
CA GLY A 76 17.27 12.04 11.39
C GLY A 76 16.17 12.53 10.44
N MET A 77 16.23 13.77 9.99
CA MET A 77 15.22 14.34 9.08
C MET A 77 15.30 13.74 7.67
N SER A 78 16.50 13.57 7.12
CA SER A 78 16.70 12.97 5.80
C SER A 78 16.20 11.52 5.73
N SER A 79 16.48 10.71 6.75
CA SER A 79 15.98 9.34 6.83
C SER A 79 14.45 9.29 6.98
N LYS A 80 13.85 10.19 7.77
CA LYS A 80 12.39 10.35 7.88
C LYS A 80 11.75 10.71 6.54
N LEU A 81 12.32 11.67 5.81
CA LEU A 81 11.83 12.07 4.48
C LEU A 81 11.90 10.90 3.49
N ASN A 82 12.97 10.11 3.50
CA ASN A 82 13.10 8.92 2.64
C ASN A 82 12.00 7.89 2.92
N LYS A 83 11.75 7.60 4.20
CA LYS A 83 10.70 6.64 4.61
C LYS A 83 9.31 7.13 4.24
N ALA A 84 9.01 8.40 4.50
CA ALA A 84 7.73 9.00 4.16
C ALA A 84 7.52 9.05 2.64
N PHE A 85 8.51 9.51 1.88
CA PHE A 85 8.45 9.58 0.43
C PHE A 85 8.26 8.19 -0.19
N SER A 86 9.09 7.21 0.18
CA SER A 86 9.00 5.85 -0.37
C SER A 86 7.64 5.20 -0.09
N THR A 87 7.07 5.45 1.10
CA THR A 87 5.75 4.94 1.42
C THR A 87 4.65 5.63 0.64
N LEU A 88 4.62 6.97 0.65
CA LEU A 88 3.58 7.72 -0.05
C LEU A 88 3.68 7.55 -1.57
N LEU A 89 4.85 7.22 -2.11
CA LEU A 89 5.05 6.99 -3.53
C LEU A 89 4.38 5.69 -4.02
N LYS A 90 4.53 4.59 -3.29
CA LYS A 90 4.07 3.26 -3.73
C LYS A 90 2.61 3.01 -3.30
N PRO A 91 1.69 2.67 -4.22
CA PRO A 91 0.28 2.46 -3.89
C PRO A 91 0.03 1.43 -2.77
N VAL A 92 0.70 0.27 -2.80
CA VAL A 92 0.58 -0.76 -1.74
C VAL A 92 0.97 -0.18 -0.37
N LEU A 93 2.16 0.42 -0.27
CA LEU A 93 2.65 0.97 0.99
C LEU A 93 1.78 2.12 1.48
N ARG A 94 1.33 2.98 0.57
CA ARG A 94 0.40 4.08 0.89
C ARG A 94 -0.90 3.54 1.45
N SER A 95 -1.48 2.51 0.82
CA SER A 95 -2.73 1.90 1.29
C SER A 95 -2.57 1.30 2.68
N GLN A 96 -1.50 0.53 2.89
CA GLN A 96 -1.16 -0.04 4.19
C GLN A 96 -1.00 1.05 5.25
N TYR A 97 -0.31 2.16 4.92
CA TYR A 97 -0.14 3.27 5.85
C TYR A 97 -1.45 3.98 6.18
N LEU A 98 -2.33 4.21 5.21
CA LEU A 98 -3.64 4.80 5.44
C LEU A 98 -4.50 3.93 6.36
N LEU A 99 -4.50 2.61 6.15
CA LEU A 99 -5.17 1.64 7.03
C LEU A 99 -4.53 1.60 8.42
N GLN A 100 -3.22 1.72 8.49
CA GLN A 100 -2.46 1.77 9.73
C GLN A 100 -2.88 2.99 10.59
N LEU A 101 -3.11 4.14 9.97
CA LEU A 101 -3.65 5.33 10.64
C LEU A 101 -5.06 5.11 11.20
N GLN A 102 -5.82 4.15 10.67
CA GLN A 102 -7.13 3.72 11.19
C GLN A 102 -7.03 2.56 12.20
N GLY A 103 -5.82 2.12 12.55
CA GLY A 103 -5.57 1.03 13.48
C GLY A 103 -5.54 -0.37 12.85
N ILE A 104 -5.59 -0.48 11.52
CA ILE A 104 -5.48 -1.76 10.79
C ILE A 104 -4.04 -1.92 10.29
N ASP A 105 -3.25 -2.77 10.95
CA ASP A 105 -1.85 -2.99 10.60
C ASP A 105 -1.68 -4.20 9.69
N LEU A 106 -1.72 -3.96 8.37
CA LEU A 106 -1.46 -4.99 7.36
C LEU A 106 0.03 -5.35 7.19
N THR A 107 0.93 -4.73 7.96
CA THR A 107 2.34 -5.17 8.03
C THR A 107 2.50 -6.36 8.99
N ASN A 108 1.50 -6.61 9.84
CA ASN A 108 1.40 -7.84 10.59
C ASN A 108 0.86 -8.95 9.67
N GLU A 109 1.71 -9.95 9.42
CA GLU A 109 1.40 -11.08 8.55
C GLU A 109 0.17 -11.88 9.02
N GLU A 110 -0.06 -12.03 10.33
CA GLU A 110 -1.24 -12.74 10.86
C GLU A 110 -2.54 -12.02 10.48
N VAL A 111 -2.53 -10.69 10.51
CA VAL A 111 -3.69 -9.87 10.14
C VAL A 111 -3.93 -9.98 8.63
N ALA A 112 -2.88 -9.85 7.82
CA ALA A 112 -2.97 -9.96 6.37
C ALA A 112 -3.46 -11.35 5.94
N GLN A 113 -2.91 -12.42 6.51
CA GLN A 113 -3.34 -13.79 6.23
C GLN A 113 -4.77 -14.06 6.69
N GLY A 114 -5.16 -13.56 7.86
CA GLY A 114 -6.55 -13.69 8.33
C GLY A 114 -7.57 -13.02 7.41
N ILE A 115 -7.18 -11.93 6.74
CA ILE A 115 -8.00 -11.27 5.71
C ILE A 115 -8.00 -12.09 4.41
N MET A 116 -6.83 -12.54 3.95
CA MET A 116 -6.69 -13.35 2.73
C MET A 116 -7.52 -14.65 2.79
N GLN A 117 -7.45 -15.38 3.91
CA GLN A 117 -8.19 -16.63 4.11
C GLN A 117 -9.71 -16.47 4.08
N ARG A 118 -10.21 -15.25 4.31
CA ARG A 118 -11.64 -14.91 4.26
C ARG A 118 -12.07 -14.42 2.87
N ASN A 119 -11.17 -14.43 1.89
CA ASN A 119 -11.44 -14.02 0.51
C ASN A 119 -11.27 -15.22 -0.44
N PRO A 120 -12.31 -16.06 -0.63
CA PRO A 120 -12.24 -17.22 -1.51
C PRO A 120 -11.90 -16.87 -2.95
N GLN A 121 -12.38 -15.72 -3.45
CA GLN A 121 -12.11 -15.29 -4.82
C GLN A 121 -10.62 -15.05 -5.03
N LEU A 122 -9.98 -14.34 -4.11
CA LEU A 122 -8.54 -14.09 -4.16
C LEU A 122 -7.74 -15.40 -4.15
N LEU A 123 -8.13 -16.38 -3.33
CA LEU A 123 -7.43 -17.67 -3.29
C LEU A 123 -7.53 -18.41 -4.62
N MET A 124 -8.67 -18.35 -5.31
CA MET A 124 -8.82 -18.94 -6.64
C MET A 124 -7.94 -18.20 -7.66
N ASP A 125 -7.99 -16.87 -7.69
CA ASP A 125 -7.18 -16.07 -8.62
C ASP A 125 -5.66 -16.30 -8.41
N VAL A 126 -5.24 -16.49 -7.16
CA VAL A 126 -3.87 -16.86 -6.77
C VAL A 126 -3.49 -18.21 -7.39
N LEU A 127 -4.33 -19.24 -7.23
CA LEU A 127 -4.08 -20.57 -7.78
C LEU A 127 -3.99 -20.54 -9.32
N ASP A 128 -4.92 -19.86 -9.98
CA ASP A 128 -4.94 -19.74 -11.44
C ASP A 128 -3.66 -19.08 -11.98
N VAL A 129 -3.13 -18.09 -11.25
CA VAL A 129 -1.88 -17.44 -11.64
C VAL A 129 -0.66 -18.32 -11.36
N HIS A 130 -0.67 -19.10 -10.28
CA HIS A 130 0.38 -20.08 -10.05
C HIS A 130 0.45 -21.11 -11.19
N GLU A 131 -0.70 -21.62 -11.65
CA GLU A 131 -0.77 -22.50 -12.82
C GLU A 131 -0.22 -21.81 -14.08
N GLN A 132 -0.67 -20.58 -14.37
CA GLN A 132 -0.14 -19.80 -15.50
C GLN A 132 1.38 -19.59 -15.43
N LEU A 133 1.95 -19.42 -14.23
CA LEU A 133 3.39 -19.25 -14.04
C LEU A 133 4.19 -20.54 -14.34
N GLU A 134 3.60 -21.70 -14.06
CA GLU A 134 4.23 -23.01 -14.34
C GLU A 134 4.23 -23.35 -15.85
N GLU A 135 3.26 -22.80 -16.59
CA GLU A 135 3.12 -22.99 -18.04
C GLU A 135 3.93 -21.97 -18.88
N LEU A 136 4.64 -21.02 -18.26
CA LEU A 136 5.41 -20.03 -18.99
C LEU A 136 6.64 -20.64 -19.70
N GLU A 137 6.66 -20.59 -21.03
CA GLU A 137 7.77 -21.08 -21.84
C GLU A 137 8.47 -19.96 -22.63
N THR A 138 7.72 -18.92 -23.01
CA THR A 138 8.19 -17.90 -23.95
C THR A 138 8.14 -16.49 -23.37
N GLU A 139 8.89 -15.57 -24.00
CA GLU A 139 8.82 -14.15 -23.66
C GLU A 139 7.44 -13.53 -23.94
N GLU A 140 6.67 -14.09 -24.89
CA GLU A 140 5.33 -13.59 -25.21
C GLU A 140 4.35 -13.95 -24.08
N ASP A 141 4.42 -15.16 -23.51
CA ASP A 141 3.57 -15.58 -22.38
C ASP A 141 3.77 -14.66 -21.17
N ILE A 142 5.04 -14.33 -20.87
CA ILE A 142 5.39 -13.39 -19.80
C ILE A 142 4.84 -11.98 -20.06
N LYS A 143 4.89 -11.54 -21.31
CA LYS A 143 4.39 -10.22 -21.69
C LYS A 143 2.87 -10.14 -21.60
N GLU A 144 2.15 -11.20 -21.94
CA GLU A 144 0.71 -11.31 -21.74
C GLU A 144 0.34 -11.29 -20.25
N LEU A 145 1.01 -12.13 -19.43
CA LEU A 145 0.78 -12.16 -17.98
C LEU A 145 1.08 -10.79 -17.33
N LYS A 146 2.15 -10.12 -17.77
CA LYS A 146 2.49 -8.76 -17.33
C LYS A 146 1.40 -7.75 -17.69
N GLY A 147 0.82 -7.86 -18.89
CA GLY A 147 -0.30 -7.03 -19.34
C GLY A 147 -1.52 -7.22 -18.43
N ALA A 148 -1.94 -8.48 -18.25
CA ALA A 148 -3.06 -8.85 -17.40
C ALA A 148 -2.87 -8.38 -15.95
N ASN A 149 -1.68 -8.58 -15.38
CA ASN A 149 -1.39 -8.16 -14.01
C ASN A 149 -1.44 -6.63 -13.84
N LYS A 150 -0.92 -5.86 -14.82
CA LYS A 150 -1.04 -4.39 -14.80
C LYS A 150 -2.49 -3.91 -14.79
N GLU A 151 -3.36 -4.57 -15.56
CA GLU A 151 -4.78 -4.25 -15.56
C GLU A 151 -5.45 -4.57 -14.23
N ARG A 152 -5.14 -5.73 -13.61
CA ARG A 152 -5.62 -6.11 -12.27
C ARG A 152 -5.22 -5.04 -11.25
N ILE A 153 -3.93 -4.67 -11.21
CA ILE A 153 -3.40 -3.63 -10.32
C ILE A 153 -4.12 -2.30 -10.52
N ALA A 154 -4.33 -1.86 -11.76
CA ALA A 154 -5.01 -0.59 -12.05
C ALA A 154 -6.47 -0.59 -11.58
N LYS A 155 -7.20 -1.69 -11.80
CA LYS A 155 -8.58 -1.86 -11.32
C LYS A 155 -8.64 -1.82 -9.79
N LEU A 156 -7.71 -2.49 -9.12
CA LEU A 156 -7.63 -2.49 -7.66
C LEU A 156 -7.31 -1.11 -7.09
N GLN A 157 -6.36 -0.38 -7.66
CA GLN A 157 -6.06 0.98 -7.20
C GLN A 157 -7.27 1.91 -7.27
N LYS A 158 -8.10 1.78 -8.32
CA LYS A 158 -9.36 2.52 -8.43
C LYS A 158 -10.38 2.07 -7.36
N ALA A 159 -10.51 0.76 -7.14
CA ALA A 159 -11.42 0.21 -6.14
C ALA A 159 -11.03 0.60 -4.71
N ILE A 160 -9.72 0.61 -4.41
CA ILE A 160 -9.15 1.07 -3.14
C ILE A 160 -9.45 2.54 -2.92
N GLY A 161 -9.26 3.39 -3.95
CA GLY A 161 -9.62 4.81 -3.87
C GLY A 161 -11.10 5.02 -3.56
N ALA A 162 -11.99 4.24 -4.20
CA ALA A 162 -13.41 4.29 -3.91
C ALA A 162 -13.74 3.82 -2.48
N ALA A 163 -13.09 2.77 -1.99
CA ALA A 163 -13.27 2.29 -0.61
C ALA A 163 -12.80 3.32 0.42
N PHE A 164 -11.64 3.95 0.21
CA PHE A 164 -11.17 5.05 1.06
C PHE A 164 -12.10 6.26 1.02
N GLY A 165 -12.60 6.66 -0.15
CA GLY A 165 -13.57 7.75 -0.28
C GLY A 165 -14.90 7.48 0.44
N ALA A 166 -15.28 6.21 0.57
CA ALA A 166 -16.47 5.77 1.31
C ALA A 166 -16.20 5.51 2.82
N ASN A 167 -14.95 5.62 3.29
CA ASN A 167 -14.50 5.17 4.62
C ASN A 167 -14.80 3.68 4.89
N ASP A 168 -14.80 2.84 3.85
CA ASP A 168 -14.99 1.40 3.95
C ASP A 168 -13.63 0.73 4.20
N TRP A 169 -13.18 0.76 5.45
CA TRP A 169 -11.86 0.29 5.86
C TRP A 169 -11.68 -1.21 5.71
N ASP A 170 -12.74 -1.99 5.94
CA ASP A 170 -12.70 -3.45 5.79
C ASP A 170 -12.47 -3.83 4.32
N LYS A 171 -13.21 -3.20 3.41
CA LYS A 171 -13.02 -3.40 1.96
C LYS A 171 -11.67 -2.90 1.50
N ALA A 172 -11.24 -1.72 1.96
CA ALA A 172 -9.92 -1.19 1.64
C ALA A 172 -8.82 -2.16 2.11
N ALA A 173 -8.97 -2.79 3.28
CA ALA A 173 -8.01 -3.78 3.79
C ALA A 173 -7.97 -5.04 2.91
N GLN A 174 -9.13 -5.60 2.53
CA GLN A 174 -9.21 -6.75 1.62
C GLN A 174 -8.53 -6.46 0.28
N LEU A 175 -8.88 -5.34 -0.36
CA LEU A 175 -8.30 -4.94 -1.64
C LEU A 175 -6.80 -4.63 -1.54
N THR A 176 -6.32 -4.18 -0.38
CA THR A 176 -4.89 -3.91 -0.16
C THR A 176 -4.08 -5.20 -0.04
N VAL A 177 -4.62 -6.22 0.64
CA VAL A 177 -4.00 -7.55 0.70
C VAL A 177 -3.89 -8.15 -0.70
N GLU A 178 -4.96 -8.05 -1.49
CA GLU A 178 -4.95 -8.46 -2.88
C GLU A 178 -3.92 -7.68 -3.71
N LEU A 179 -3.88 -6.34 -3.59
CA LEU A 179 -2.90 -5.52 -4.28
C LEU A 179 -1.45 -5.90 -3.91
N LYS A 180 -1.17 -6.27 -2.65
CA LYS A 180 0.16 -6.75 -2.21
C LYS A 180 0.57 -7.99 -3.01
N TYR A 181 -0.33 -8.95 -3.18
CA TYR A 181 -0.07 -10.17 -3.93
C TYR A 181 0.29 -9.86 -5.40
N TRP A 182 -0.53 -9.03 -6.07
CA TRP A 182 -0.29 -8.66 -7.46
C TRP A 182 0.97 -7.79 -7.66
N ASP A 183 1.36 -6.97 -6.69
CA ASP A 183 2.64 -6.24 -6.70
C ASP A 183 3.84 -7.20 -6.55
N ASN A 184 3.70 -8.27 -5.76
CA ASN A 184 4.72 -9.31 -5.66
C ASN A 184 4.83 -10.12 -6.96
N LEU A 185 3.69 -10.42 -7.61
CA LEU A 185 3.69 -11.01 -8.95
C LEU A 185 4.37 -10.10 -9.98
N ASP A 186 4.15 -8.79 -9.95
CA ASP A 186 4.82 -7.85 -10.87
C ASP A 186 6.34 -7.81 -10.67
N LYS A 187 6.84 -8.07 -9.45
CA LYS A 187 8.28 -8.25 -9.19
C LYS A 187 8.77 -9.57 -9.76
N ALA A 188 8.08 -10.67 -9.48
CA ALA A 188 8.45 -11.99 -9.96
C ALA A 188 8.48 -12.06 -11.50
N ILE A 189 7.52 -11.44 -12.19
CA ILE A 189 7.49 -11.32 -13.66
C ILE A 189 8.71 -10.54 -14.19
N LYS A 190 9.19 -9.51 -13.48
CA LYS A 190 10.39 -8.74 -13.90
C LYS A 190 11.69 -9.50 -13.70
N GLU A 191 11.70 -10.41 -12.74
CA GLU A 191 12.84 -11.26 -12.40
C GLU A 191 12.80 -12.61 -13.13
N TRP A 192 11.74 -12.87 -13.91
CA TRP A 192 11.59 -14.09 -14.68
C TRP A 192 12.69 -14.25 -15.71
N GLU A 193 13.19 -15.49 -15.84
CA GLU A 193 14.11 -15.91 -16.88
C GLU A 193 13.70 -17.30 -17.41
N PRO A 194 13.86 -17.57 -18.72
CA PRO A 194 13.54 -18.87 -19.28
C PRO A 194 14.25 -20.02 -18.55
N GLY A 195 13.50 -21.07 -18.20
CA GLY A 195 14.04 -22.26 -17.53
C GLY A 195 14.38 -22.09 -16.04
N LYS A 196 14.06 -20.95 -15.41
CA LYS A 196 14.15 -20.76 -13.97
C LYS A 196 12.75 -20.80 -13.32
N PRO A 197 12.59 -21.45 -12.16
CA PRO A 197 11.31 -21.45 -11.46
C PRO A 197 10.98 -20.05 -10.93
N VAL A 198 9.73 -19.64 -11.06
CA VAL A 198 9.24 -18.38 -10.50
C VAL A 198 8.85 -18.59 -9.06
N GLN A 199 9.43 -17.81 -8.15
CA GLN A 199 9.04 -17.83 -6.74
C GLN A 199 8.21 -16.60 -6.41
N LEU A 200 6.94 -16.82 -6.07
CA LEU A 200 6.11 -15.78 -5.48
C LEU A 200 6.40 -15.73 -3.98
N THR A 201 6.78 -14.55 -3.51
CA THR A 201 6.91 -14.28 -2.07
C THR A 201 5.57 -13.78 -1.54
N HIS A 202 5.14 -14.30 -0.40
CA HIS A 202 3.92 -13.89 0.30
C HIS A 202 4.17 -12.67 1.20
#